data_AF-A0A561UU87-F1
#
_entry.id   AF-A0A561UU87-F1
#
_cell.length_a   1.000
_cell.length_b   1.000
_cell.length_c   1.000
_cell.angle_alpha   90.00
_cell.angle_beta   90.00
_cell.angle_gamma   90.00
#
_symmetry.space_group_name_H-M   'P 1'
#
loop_
_entity.id
_entity.type
_entity.pdbx_description
1 polymer ?
#
loop_
_entity_poly.entity_id
_entity_poly.type
_entity_poly.pdbx_seq_one_letter_code
_entity_poly.pdbx_strand_id
1 'polypeptide(L)'
;MNAVLDRVMEHAELLESDGPVSEGLGRVSDEVAAVLRESGVIRMLQPRDFGGFESHPTDFLRTAYEIGQRNGAAGWVTGVVGVHPHELAQGDPRMQREI
;
A
#
# COMPACT_ATOMS: atom_id res chain seq x y z
N MET A 1 -14.67 -9.73 -1.81
CA MET A 1 -14.69 -8.63 -0.82
C MET A 1 -13.24 -8.36 -0.45
N ASN A 2 -12.75 -7.16 -0.70
CA ASN A 2 -11.33 -6.83 -0.53
C ASN A 2 -11.16 -6.13 0.83
N ALA A 3 -10.94 -6.93 1.87
CA ALA A 3 -10.84 -6.45 3.24
C ALA A 3 -9.71 -5.42 3.46
N VAL A 4 -8.68 -5.41 2.61
CA VAL A 4 -7.62 -4.41 2.69
C VAL A 4 -8.12 -3.06 2.18
N LEU A 5 -8.80 -3.04 1.03
CA LEU A 5 -9.43 -1.82 0.52
C LEU A 5 -10.44 -1.28 1.54
N ASP A 6 -11.28 -2.15 2.11
CA ASP A 6 -12.27 -1.75 3.11
C ASP A 6 -11.61 -1.01 4.30
N ARG A 7 -10.52 -1.56 4.86
CA ARG A 7 -9.74 -0.92 5.94
C ARG A 7 -9.10 0.41 5.52
N VAL A 8 -8.61 0.54 4.29
CA VAL A 8 -8.05 1.81 3.83
C VAL A 8 -9.17 2.87 3.70
N MET A 9 -10.36 2.47 3.26
CA MET A 9 -11.49 3.38 3.09
C MET A 9 -12.10 3.86 4.42
N GLU A 10 -11.85 3.17 5.54
CA GLU A 10 -12.15 3.69 6.88
C GLU A 10 -11.40 5.02 7.17
N HIS A 11 -10.32 5.30 6.42
CA HIS A 11 -9.51 6.52 6.52
C HIS A 11 -9.65 7.46 5.31
N ALA A 12 -10.72 7.34 4.53
CA ALA A 12 -10.90 8.14 3.30
C ALA A 12 -10.78 9.65 3.52
N GLU A 13 -11.42 10.18 4.58
CA GLU A 13 -11.36 11.62 4.91
C GLU A 13 -9.95 12.12 5.20
N LEU A 14 -9.13 11.30 5.87
CA LEU A 14 -7.71 11.62 6.10
C LEU A 14 -6.95 11.63 4.79
N LEU A 15 -7.12 10.62 3.93
CA LEU A 15 -6.44 10.57 2.63
C LEU A 15 -6.75 11.82 1.79
N GLU A 16 -8.03 12.20 1.72
CA GLU A 16 -8.50 13.35 0.94
C GLU A 16 -7.97 14.69 1.50
N SER A 17 -7.97 14.87 2.82
CA SER A 17 -7.54 16.12 3.45
C SER A 17 -6.01 16.27 3.56
N ASP A 18 -5.25 15.18 3.50
CA ASP A 18 -3.80 15.18 3.68
C ASP A 18 -3.02 15.68 2.45
N GLY A 19 -3.62 15.72 1.25
CA GLY A 19 -2.95 16.08 0.00
C GLY A 19 -2.02 17.31 0.11
N PRO A 20 -2.51 18.49 0.56
CA PRO A 20 -1.68 19.68 0.74
C PRO A 20 -0.55 19.53 1.77
N VAL A 21 -0.74 18.69 2.80
CA VAL A 21 0.29 18.41 3.81
C VAL A 21 1.43 17.63 3.17
N SER A 22 1.11 16.53 2.50
CA SER A 22 2.08 15.70 1.77
C SER A 22 2.84 16.51 0.70
N GLU A 23 2.15 17.40 -0.02
CA GLU A 23 2.77 18.29 -1.00
C GLU A 23 3.76 19.28 -0.34
N GLY A 24 3.36 19.91 0.76
CA GLY A 24 4.25 20.81 1.50
C GLY A 24 5.48 20.12 2.09
N LEU A 25 5.37 18.84 2.43
CA LEU A 25 6.47 18.01 2.93
C LEU A 25 7.38 17.47 1.81
N GLY A 26 6.90 17.41 0.56
CA GLY A 26 7.59 16.73 -0.53
C GLY A 26 7.66 15.20 -0.38
N ARG A 27 6.83 14.63 0.49
CA ARG A 27 6.67 13.19 0.75
C ARG A 27 5.29 12.93 1.33
N VAL A 28 4.83 11.68 1.30
CA VAL A 28 3.62 11.31 2.07
C VAL A 28 3.82 11.62 3.56
N SER A 29 2.78 12.15 4.20
CA SER A 29 2.78 12.40 5.64
C SER A 29 2.95 11.11 6.44
N ASP A 30 3.37 11.25 7.70
CA ASP A 30 3.56 10.09 8.58
C ASP A 30 2.21 9.45 8.94
N GLU A 31 1.13 10.24 9.04
CA GLU A 31 -0.22 9.72 9.26
C GLU A 31 -0.69 8.87 8.08
N VAL A 32 -0.55 9.35 6.84
CA VAL A 32 -0.94 8.57 5.65
C VAL A 32 -0.06 7.33 5.50
N ALA A 33 1.25 7.44 5.73
CA ALA A 33 2.15 6.28 5.70
C ALA A 33 1.75 5.21 6.74
N ALA A 34 1.31 5.62 7.93
CA ALA A 34 0.80 4.71 8.95
C ALA A 34 -0.48 4.00 8.48
N VAL A 35 -1.44 4.72 7.91
CA VAL A 35 -2.67 4.12 7.34
C VAL A 35 -2.35 3.06 6.28
N LEU A 36 -1.46 3.37 5.32
CA LEU A 36 -1.09 2.42 4.27
C LEU A 36 -0.44 1.15 4.85
N ARG A 37 0.41 1.31 5.88
CA ARG A 37 1.08 0.18 6.55
C ARG A 37 0.10 -0.67 7.36
N GLU A 38 -0.74 -0.03 8.16
CA GLU A 38 -1.60 -0.69 9.16
C GLU A 38 -2.82 -1.35 8.53
N SER A 39 -3.36 -0.77 7.45
CA SER A 39 -4.39 -1.42 6.62
C SER A 39 -3.89 -2.71 5.95
N GLY A 40 -2.57 -2.84 5.80
CA GLY A 40 -1.91 -3.97 5.16
C GLY A 40 -1.76 -3.84 3.65
N VAL A 41 -1.91 -2.63 3.09
CA VAL A 41 -1.87 -2.43 1.63
C VAL A 41 -0.54 -2.87 1.01
N ILE A 42 0.58 -2.59 1.69
CA ILE A 42 1.92 -2.96 1.22
C ILE A 42 2.15 -4.47 1.29
N ARG A 43 1.32 -5.22 2.05
CA ARG A 43 1.43 -6.67 2.21
C ARG A 43 0.48 -7.46 1.31
N MET A 44 -0.28 -6.79 0.46
CA MET A 44 -1.24 -7.45 -0.44
C MET A 44 -0.56 -8.48 -1.34
N LEU A 45 0.60 -8.15 -1.92
CA LEU A 45 1.30 -9.05 -2.84
C LEU A 45 2.48 -9.79 -2.19
N GLN A 46 2.67 -9.63 -0.88
CA GLN A 46 3.72 -10.32 -0.14
C GLN A 46 3.36 -11.79 0.07
N PRO A 47 4.34 -12.73 0.05
CA PRO A 47 4.08 -14.13 0.35
C PRO A 47 3.54 -14.35 1.77
N ARG A 48 2.72 -15.40 1.95
CA ARG A 48 2.11 -15.72 3.24
C ARG A 48 3.12 -16.11 4.32
N ASP A 49 4.24 -16.72 3.91
CA ASP A 49 5.34 -17.09 4.81
C ASP A 49 5.96 -15.87 5.52
N PHE A 50 5.76 -14.67 4.98
CA PHE A 50 6.19 -13.39 5.57
C PHE A 50 5.02 -12.54 6.08
N GLY A 51 3.85 -13.14 6.31
CA GLY A 51 2.67 -12.46 6.82
C GLY A 51 1.95 -11.58 5.79
N GLY A 52 2.19 -11.85 4.50
CA GLY A 52 1.47 -11.24 3.39
C GLY A 52 0.14 -11.94 3.06
N PHE A 53 -0.59 -11.37 2.10
CA PHE A 53 -1.94 -11.85 1.75
C PHE A 53 -2.00 -12.65 0.46
N GLU A 54 -0.97 -12.57 -0.40
CA GLU A 54 -0.98 -13.17 -1.75
C GLU A 54 -2.28 -12.84 -2.51
N SER A 55 -2.73 -11.60 -2.39
CA SER A 55 -3.96 -11.09 -3.00
C SER A 55 -3.91 -11.20 -4.53
N HIS A 56 -5.08 -11.31 -5.14
CA HIS A 56 -5.18 -11.28 -6.59
C HIS A 56 -4.69 -9.91 -7.14
N PRO A 57 -3.93 -9.85 -8.25
CA PRO A 57 -3.39 -8.60 -8.78
C PRO A 57 -4.46 -7.53 -9.07
N THR A 58 -5.64 -7.93 -9.54
CA THR A 58 -6.76 -7.01 -9.75
C THR A 58 -7.26 -6.38 -8.45
N ASP A 59 -7.24 -7.10 -7.33
CA ASP A 59 -7.63 -6.54 -6.03
C ASP A 59 -6.62 -5.49 -5.57
N PHE A 60 -5.32 -5.76 -5.76
CA PHE A 60 -4.25 -4.79 -5.50
C PHE A 60 -4.38 -3.55 -6.38
N LEU A 61 -4.49 -3.72 -7.70
CA LEU A 61 -4.61 -2.60 -8.65
C LEU A 61 -5.85 -1.75 -8.38
N ARG A 62 -6.98 -2.38 -8.04
CA ARG A 62 -8.19 -1.66 -7.62
C ARG A 62 -7.97 -0.88 -6.34
N THR A 63 -7.23 -1.45 -5.38
CA THR A 63 -6.91 -0.75 -4.13
C THR A 63 -6.03 0.47 -4.38
N ALA A 64 -4.96 0.33 -5.17
CA ALA A 64 -4.11 1.45 -5.56
C ALA A 64 -4.89 2.55 -6.32
N TYR A 65 -5.79 2.15 -7.21
CA TYR A 65 -6.69 3.07 -7.93
C TYR A 65 -7.58 3.87 -6.97
N GLU A 66 -8.28 3.20 -6.06
CA GLU A 66 -9.19 3.86 -5.11
C GLU A 66 -8.47 4.79 -4.14
N ILE A 67 -7.25 4.45 -3.73
CA ILE A 67 -6.39 5.33 -2.92
C ILE A 67 -5.97 6.54 -3.76
N GLY A 68 -5.52 6.32 -5.00
CA GLY A 68 -5.08 7.39 -5.89
C GLY A 68 -6.17 8.41 -6.22
N GLN A 69 -7.43 7.97 -6.30
CA GLN A 69 -8.59 8.85 -6.48
C GLN A 69 -8.79 9.84 -5.32
N ARG A 70 -8.26 9.53 -4.12
CA ARG A 70 -8.38 10.35 -2.91
C ARG A 70 -7.10 11.11 -2.61
N ASN A 71 -5.96 10.46 -2.80
CA ASN A 71 -4.64 11.03 -2.59
C ASN A 71 -3.66 10.45 -3.62
N GLY A 72 -3.26 11.27 -4.59
CA GLY A 72 -2.40 10.84 -5.69
C GLY A 72 -1.03 10.33 -5.23
N ALA A 73 -0.42 11.00 -4.23
CA ALA A 73 0.87 10.58 -3.68
C ALA A 73 0.77 9.23 -2.96
N ALA A 74 -0.25 9.04 -2.12
CA ALA A 74 -0.51 7.78 -1.44
C ALA A 74 -0.83 6.64 -2.43
N GLY A 75 -1.59 6.93 -3.49
CA GLY A 75 -1.89 5.98 -4.56
C GLY A 75 -0.63 5.54 -5.30
N TRP A 76 0.24 6.50 -5.64
CA TRP A 76 1.54 6.21 -6.26
C TRP A 76 2.45 5.38 -5.35
N VAL A 77 2.59 5.77 -4.08
CA VAL A 77 3.37 5.01 -3.09
C VAL A 77 2.82 3.58 -2.97
N THR A 78 1.49 3.41 -2.93
CA THR A 78 0.87 2.08 -2.90
C THR A 78 1.21 1.28 -4.15
N GLY A 79 1.05 1.87 -5.34
CA GLY A 79 1.28 1.18 -6.62
C GLY A 79 2.74 0.80 -6.85
N VAL A 80 3.69 1.64 -6.43
CA VAL A 80 5.13 1.40 -6.58
C VAL A 80 5.67 0.56 -5.43
N VAL A 81 5.54 1.03 -4.18
CA VAL A 81 6.13 0.31 -3.03
C VAL A 81 5.41 -1.03 -2.79
N GLY A 82 4.10 -1.09 -3.04
CA GLY A 82 3.31 -2.31 -2.84
C GLY A 82 3.61 -3.44 -3.84
N VAL A 83 4.30 -3.19 -4.95
CA VAL A 83 4.72 -4.25 -5.88
C VAL A 83 6.06 -4.89 -5.49
N HIS A 84 6.93 -4.16 -4.78
CA HIS A 84 8.26 -4.67 -4.44
C HIS A 84 8.23 -6.01 -3.68
N PRO A 85 7.30 -6.31 -2.75
CA PRO A 85 7.21 -7.63 -2.14
C PRO A 85 6.96 -8.77 -3.13
N HIS A 86 6.23 -8.51 -4.22
CA HIS A 86 6.05 -9.47 -5.30
C HIS A 86 7.34 -9.70 -6.09
N GLU A 87 8.08 -8.63 -6.39
CA GLU A 87 9.36 -8.70 -7.08
C GLU A 87 10.41 -9.44 -6.24
N LEU A 88 10.49 -9.14 -4.94
CA LEU A 88 11.35 -9.83 -3.98
C LEU A 88 11.04 -11.33 -3.92
N ALA A 89 9.77 -11.72 -4.02
CA ALA A 89 9.36 -13.11 -4.02
C ALA A 89 9.90 -13.90 -5.24
N GLN A 90 10.28 -13.23 -6.33
CA GLN A 90 10.90 -13.85 -7.50
C GLN A 90 12.42 -14.03 -7.36
N GLY A 91 13.04 -13.40 -6.35
CA GLY A 91 14.47 -13.43 -6.09
C GLY A 91 14.94 -14.65 -5.28
N ASP A 92 16.22 -14.65 -4.91
CA ASP A 92 16.82 -15.70 -4.07
C ASP A 92 16.09 -15.79 -2.71
N PRO A 93 15.67 -16.98 -2.23
CA PRO A 93 15.00 -17.12 -0.94
C PRO A 93 15.80 -16.64 0.28
N ARG A 94 17.11 -16.43 0.15
CA ARG A 94 17.93 -15.79 1.19
C ARG A 94 17.61 -14.30 1.30
N MET A 95 17.50 -13.60 0.17
CA MET A 95 17.17 -12.17 0.12
C MET A 95 15.85 -11.86 0.82
N GLN A 96 14.84 -12.72 0.63
CA GLN A 96 13.52 -12.55 1.25
C GLN A 96 13.54 -12.66 2.79
N ARG A 97 14.59 -13.27 3.38
CA ARG A 97 14.75 -13.43 4.84
C ARG A 97 15.67 -12.39 5.48
N GLU A 98 16.34 -11.56 4.67
CA GLU A 98 17.26 -10.53 5.15
C GLU A 98 16.58 -9.18 5.38
N ILE A 99 15.41 -8.97 4.76
CA ILE A 99 14.61 -7.74 4.79
C ILE A 99 13.35 -7.98 5.61
#